data_AF-A0A936BZL4-F1
#
_entry.id   AF-A0A936BZL4-F1
#
_cell.length_a   1.000
_cell.length_b   1.000
_cell.length_c   1.000
_cell.angle_alpha   90.00
_cell.angle_beta   90.00
_cell.angle_gamma   90.00
#
_symmetry.space_group_name_H-M   'P 1'
#
loop_
_entity.id
_entity.type
_entity.pdbx_description
1 polymer ?
#
loop_
_entity_poly.entity_id
_entity_poly.type
_entity_poly.pdbx_seq_one_letter_code
_entity_poly.pdbx_strand_id
1 'polypeptide(L)'
;MSVSRLQNAIDSLPAHGATDQDVRRLEEATGRRVKLGEGALLQELLTDRYDRFSPSGLNALERLVHTGSSARARSALSVVERYFTNLPEQSALASISKTHGFIAVDDESSKLWHIPYPDGAVLRLQPRILREGDRELIGLEGATYDSETRSLLVISEETGAVHEMTVRDPEGELTLGPPRLLGQLPKLGTRANKGYEGLTVLPASKAPDGRARLLAVYEGFPRRIGVHDRATLRAEAEITLPPEIQNRLKDLSGCAVDPATGHLLLLSDEARTLAEALLVPKRQGVGRAAPVTGWQLVPLGFSELPPSLTKNRLQPEGLSVDDEGDVWVLTEGDQSLLRLRRSVSS
;
A
#
# COMPACT_ATOMS: atom_id res chain seq x y z
N MET A 1 7.42 -31.56 -15.97
CA MET A 1 6.39 -32.52 -15.52
C MET A 1 5.38 -31.96 -14.52
N SER A 2 5.67 -30.90 -13.76
CA SER A 2 4.73 -30.43 -12.72
C SER A 2 3.80 -29.26 -13.13
N VAL A 3 4.25 -28.34 -14.01
CA VAL A 3 3.41 -27.25 -14.56
C VAL A 3 2.21 -27.78 -15.34
N SER A 4 2.40 -28.77 -16.23
CA SER A 4 1.32 -29.37 -17.02
C SER A 4 0.28 -30.10 -16.16
N ARG A 5 0.69 -30.67 -15.02
CA ARG A 5 -0.23 -31.30 -14.06
C ARG A 5 -1.07 -30.26 -13.34
N LEU A 6 -0.44 -29.16 -12.92
CA LEU A 6 -1.15 -28.05 -12.30
C LEU A 6 -2.15 -27.41 -13.28
N GLN A 7 -1.74 -27.17 -14.53
CA GLN A 7 -2.63 -26.64 -15.57
C GLN A 7 -3.86 -27.54 -15.76
N ASN A 8 -3.67 -28.85 -15.88
CA ASN A 8 -4.79 -29.80 -15.98
C ASN A 8 -5.68 -29.77 -14.73
N ALA A 9 -5.10 -29.61 -13.53
CA ALA A 9 -5.87 -29.48 -12.30
C ALA A 9 -6.69 -28.18 -12.29
N ILE A 10 -6.12 -27.06 -12.74
CA ILE A 10 -6.78 -25.76 -12.92
C ILE A 10 -7.95 -25.87 -13.92
N ASP A 11 -7.72 -26.50 -15.06
CA ASP A 11 -8.74 -26.63 -16.10
C ASP A 11 -9.86 -27.61 -15.71
N SER A 12 -9.58 -28.51 -14.75
CA SER A 12 -10.59 -29.40 -14.16
C SER A 12 -11.43 -28.75 -13.05
N LEU A 13 -11.07 -27.54 -12.62
CA LEU A 13 -11.85 -26.83 -11.61
C LEU A 13 -13.26 -26.54 -12.13
N PRO A 14 -14.28 -26.64 -11.27
CA PRO A 14 -15.62 -26.25 -11.65
C PRO A 14 -15.64 -24.77 -12.07
N ALA A 15 -16.53 -24.44 -13.02
CA ALA A 15 -16.66 -23.07 -13.51
C ALA A 15 -17.00 -22.08 -12.37
N HIS A 16 -17.72 -22.53 -11.34
CA HIS A 16 -18.01 -21.77 -10.13
C HIS A 16 -18.06 -22.69 -8.90
N GLY A 17 -17.72 -22.15 -7.73
CA GLY A 17 -17.87 -22.84 -6.44
C GLY A 17 -16.75 -23.83 -6.09
N ALA A 18 -15.55 -23.70 -6.66
CA ALA A 18 -14.39 -24.52 -6.32
C ALA A 18 -14.09 -24.47 -4.81
N THR A 19 -13.90 -25.63 -4.20
CA THR A 19 -13.86 -25.83 -2.75
C THR A 19 -12.43 -26.03 -2.22
N ASP A 20 -12.26 -26.19 -0.90
CA ASP A 20 -10.99 -26.58 -0.29
C ASP A 20 -10.46 -27.90 -0.84
N GLN A 21 -11.36 -28.82 -1.21
CA GLN A 21 -10.97 -30.09 -1.79
C GLN A 21 -10.39 -29.90 -3.19
N ASP A 22 -10.92 -28.94 -3.94
CA ASP A 22 -10.39 -28.57 -5.25
C ASP A 22 -9.02 -27.89 -5.12
N VAL A 23 -8.84 -27.05 -4.10
CA VAL A 23 -7.51 -26.51 -3.80
C VAL A 23 -6.53 -27.59 -3.35
N ARG A 24 -6.95 -28.56 -2.52
CA ARG A 24 -6.08 -29.70 -2.19
C ARG A 24 -5.60 -30.46 -3.43
N ARG A 25 -6.42 -30.55 -4.49
CA ARG A 25 -5.98 -31.12 -5.77
C ARG A 25 -4.91 -30.25 -6.43
N LEU A 26 -5.02 -28.92 -6.33
CA LEU A 26 -3.96 -28.00 -6.77
C LEU A 26 -2.71 -28.19 -5.90
N GLU A 27 -2.84 -28.31 -4.57
CA GLU A 27 -1.73 -28.58 -3.66
C GLU A 27 -1.02 -29.90 -4.04
N GLU A 28 -1.78 -30.97 -4.22
CA GLU A 28 -1.28 -32.28 -4.68
C GLU A 28 -0.58 -32.18 -6.04
N ALA A 29 -1.11 -31.38 -6.97
CA ALA A 29 -0.51 -31.15 -8.28
C ALA A 29 0.83 -30.38 -8.21
N THR A 30 0.96 -29.44 -7.26
CA THR A 30 2.23 -28.75 -6.98
C THR A 30 3.22 -29.58 -6.16
N GLY A 31 2.73 -30.55 -5.39
CA GLY A 31 3.53 -31.34 -4.45
C GLY A 31 3.92 -30.56 -3.20
N ARG A 32 4.96 -31.01 -2.47
CA ARG A 32 5.36 -30.40 -1.18
C ARG A 32 5.90 -28.96 -1.27
N ARG A 33 6.21 -28.47 -2.48
CA ARG A 33 6.71 -27.11 -2.73
C ARG A 33 6.24 -26.63 -4.09
N VAL A 34 5.61 -25.47 -4.13
CA VAL A 34 5.26 -24.78 -5.39
C VAL A 34 6.54 -24.29 -6.06
N LYS A 35 6.74 -24.67 -7.32
CA LYS A 35 7.87 -24.21 -8.14
C LYS A 35 7.53 -22.88 -8.82
N LEU A 36 8.55 -22.18 -9.31
CA LEU A 36 8.39 -20.84 -9.93
C LEU A 36 7.29 -20.80 -11.02
N GLY A 37 7.31 -21.76 -11.97
CA GLY A 37 6.30 -21.83 -13.03
C GLY A 37 4.92 -22.31 -12.59
N GLU A 38 4.79 -22.90 -11.40
CA GLU A 38 3.49 -23.23 -10.80
C GLU A 38 2.90 -22.04 -10.05
N GLY A 39 3.75 -21.24 -9.40
CA GLY A 39 3.34 -20.01 -8.72
C GLY A 39 2.70 -19.02 -9.69
N ALA A 40 3.27 -18.85 -10.89
CA ALA A 40 2.69 -18.00 -11.93
C ALA A 40 1.27 -18.44 -12.33
N LEU A 41 1.06 -19.75 -12.54
CA LEU A 41 -0.26 -20.30 -12.87
C LEU A 41 -1.28 -20.14 -11.73
N LEU A 42 -0.86 -20.34 -10.48
CA LEU A 42 -1.73 -20.15 -9.33
C LEU A 42 -2.06 -18.66 -9.09
N GLN A 43 -1.13 -17.75 -9.41
CA GLN A 43 -1.36 -16.30 -9.33
C GLN A 43 -2.30 -15.82 -10.44
N GLU A 44 -2.13 -16.34 -11.66
CA GLU A 44 -3.08 -16.13 -12.77
C GLU A 44 -4.46 -16.65 -12.40
N LEU A 45 -4.54 -17.83 -11.77
CA LEU A 45 -5.79 -18.39 -11.25
C LEU A 45 -6.45 -17.49 -10.18
N LEU A 46 -5.66 -16.87 -9.31
CA LEU A 46 -6.16 -15.88 -8.35
C LEU A 46 -6.67 -14.60 -9.04
N THR A 47 -6.04 -14.17 -10.14
CA THR A 47 -6.35 -12.88 -10.77
C THR A 47 -7.51 -13.00 -11.76
N ASP A 48 -7.48 -14.01 -12.64
CA ASP A 48 -8.44 -14.19 -13.74
C ASP A 48 -9.67 -15.01 -13.36
N ARG A 49 -9.59 -15.80 -12.28
CA ARG A 49 -10.61 -16.79 -11.91
C ARG A 49 -10.98 -16.72 -10.44
N TYR A 50 -10.77 -15.56 -9.82
CA TYR A 50 -11.13 -15.26 -8.41
C TYR A 50 -12.59 -15.60 -8.09
N ASP A 51 -13.48 -15.43 -9.05
CA ASP A 51 -14.91 -15.70 -8.98
C ASP A 51 -15.27 -17.20 -9.02
N ARG A 52 -14.34 -18.07 -9.41
CA ARG A 52 -14.57 -19.51 -9.48
C ARG A 52 -14.48 -20.20 -8.13
N PHE A 53 -13.88 -19.59 -7.13
CA PHE A 53 -13.64 -20.21 -5.83
C PHE A 53 -14.73 -19.87 -4.81
N SER A 54 -15.11 -20.87 -4.02
CA SER A 54 -15.76 -20.65 -2.72
C SER A 54 -14.79 -19.86 -1.82
N PRO A 55 -15.26 -19.12 -0.80
CA PRO A 55 -14.34 -18.36 0.05
C PRO A 55 -13.30 -19.22 0.78
N SER A 56 -13.66 -20.45 1.14
CA SER A 56 -12.74 -21.38 1.79
C SER A 56 -11.70 -21.88 0.79
N GLY A 57 -12.12 -22.17 -0.46
CA GLY A 57 -11.23 -22.50 -1.57
C GLY A 57 -10.32 -21.33 -1.93
N LEU A 58 -10.84 -20.11 -1.94
CA LEU A 58 -10.04 -18.92 -2.23
C LEU A 58 -8.96 -18.70 -1.18
N ASN A 59 -9.31 -18.76 0.10
CA ASN A 59 -8.35 -18.66 1.20
C ASN A 59 -7.33 -19.81 1.14
N ALA A 60 -7.76 -21.03 0.81
CA ALA A 60 -6.84 -22.14 0.59
C ALA A 60 -5.92 -21.90 -0.61
N LEU A 61 -6.42 -21.33 -1.71
CA LEU A 61 -5.64 -21.04 -2.91
C LEU A 61 -4.62 -19.94 -2.64
N GLU A 62 -5.05 -18.84 -2.02
CA GLU A 62 -4.17 -17.78 -1.52
C GLU A 62 -3.08 -18.38 -0.64
N ARG A 63 -3.45 -19.21 0.35
CA ARG A 63 -2.46 -19.93 1.17
C ARG A 63 -1.57 -20.83 0.34
N LEU A 64 -2.04 -21.56 -0.66
CA LEU A 64 -1.20 -22.42 -1.50
C LEU A 64 -0.19 -21.59 -2.30
N VAL A 65 -0.65 -20.51 -2.92
CA VAL A 65 0.19 -19.54 -3.64
C VAL A 65 1.28 -18.99 -2.71
N HIS A 66 0.92 -18.69 -1.46
CA HIS A 66 1.82 -18.05 -0.50
C HIS A 66 2.64 -19.03 0.37
N THR A 67 2.21 -20.28 0.58
CA THR A 67 2.98 -21.35 1.26
C THR A 67 4.05 -21.94 0.37
N GLY A 68 3.84 -21.92 -0.95
CA GLY A 68 4.93 -22.06 -1.91
C GLY A 68 5.98 -20.96 -1.82
N SER A 69 5.55 -19.77 -1.43
CA SER A 69 6.34 -18.53 -1.40
C SER A 69 6.98 -18.24 -0.05
N SER A 70 6.58 -18.91 1.04
CA SER A 70 7.10 -18.65 2.40
C SER A 70 8.57 -19.00 2.58
N ALA A 71 9.16 -19.81 1.69
CA ALA A 71 10.61 -20.03 1.64
C ALA A 71 11.36 -19.02 0.75
N ARG A 72 10.67 -18.18 -0.02
CA ARG A 72 11.23 -17.25 -1.00
C ARG A 72 10.27 -16.07 -1.30
N ALA A 73 9.93 -15.27 -0.30
CA ALA A 73 9.59 -13.87 -0.57
C ALA A 73 10.85 -13.22 -1.16
N ARG A 74 11.05 -13.36 -2.47
CA ARG A 74 12.14 -12.71 -3.19
C ARG A 74 11.83 -11.22 -3.22
N SER A 75 12.86 -10.41 -3.00
CA SER A 75 12.82 -8.97 -3.30
C SER A 75 12.18 -8.81 -4.67
N ALA A 76 10.98 -8.23 -4.68
CA ALA A 76 10.30 -7.84 -5.89
C ALA A 76 10.81 -6.47 -6.30
N LEU A 77 11.03 -5.56 -5.36
CA LEU A 77 11.40 -4.19 -5.66
C LEU A 77 12.91 -3.99 -5.60
N SER A 78 13.44 -3.32 -6.62
CA SER A 78 14.82 -2.84 -6.67
C SER A 78 14.82 -1.34 -6.92
N VAL A 79 15.70 -0.60 -6.24
CA VAL A 79 15.90 0.82 -6.53
C VAL A 79 16.52 0.95 -7.90
N VAL A 80 15.83 1.63 -8.80
CA VAL A 80 16.28 1.89 -10.17
C VAL A 80 16.79 3.32 -10.32
N GLU A 81 16.22 4.27 -9.58
CA GLU A 81 16.59 5.69 -9.67
C GLU A 81 16.52 6.35 -8.28
N ARG A 82 17.31 7.40 -8.10
CA ARG A 82 17.36 8.22 -6.89
C ARG A 82 17.52 9.69 -7.28
N TYR A 83 16.67 10.52 -6.69
CA TYR A 83 16.60 11.96 -6.92
C TYR A 83 16.74 12.70 -5.60
N PHE A 84 17.34 13.89 -5.60
CA PHE A 84 17.42 14.74 -4.41
C PHE A 84 16.33 15.82 -4.47
N THR A 85 15.51 15.89 -3.43
CA THR A 85 14.42 16.87 -3.30
C THR A 85 14.87 18.13 -2.57
N ASN A 86 15.81 17.99 -1.63
CA ASN A 86 16.21 19.03 -0.67
C ASN A 86 15.06 19.62 0.16
N LEU A 87 13.98 18.85 0.33
CA LEU A 87 12.89 19.25 1.19
C LEU A 87 13.30 19.03 2.67
N PRO A 88 13.02 19.99 3.57
CA PRO A 88 13.11 19.75 5.00
C PRO A 88 11.97 18.83 5.45
N GLU A 89 12.18 18.10 6.56
CA GLU A 89 11.15 17.39 7.36
C GLU A 89 10.04 16.75 6.52
N GLN A 90 10.40 15.69 5.78
CA GLN A 90 9.54 15.06 4.77
C GLN A 90 8.80 13.87 5.38
N SER A 91 7.49 14.01 5.58
CA SER A 91 6.70 12.97 6.24
C SER A 91 5.90 12.08 5.29
N ALA A 92 5.22 12.66 4.30
CA ALA A 92 4.30 11.90 3.44
C ALA A 92 4.48 12.20 1.95
N LEU A 93 4.03 11.27 1.10
CA LEU A 93 4.10 11.40 -0.36
C LEU A 93 2.83 10.88 -1.04
N ALA A 94 2.25 11.68 -1.94
CA ALA A 94 1.13 11.29 -2.80
C ALA A 94 1.51 11.49 -4.28
N SER A 95 1.47 10.41 -5.06
CA SER A 95 1.59 10.48 -6.53
C SER A 95 0.28 10.99 -7.14
N ILE A 96 0.38 12.00 -8.01
CA ILE A 96 -0.79 12.58 -8.70
C ILE A 96 -0.93 11.97 -10.09
N SER A 97 0.14 12.07 -10.89
CA SER A 97 0.27 11.49 -12.23
C SER A 97 1.69 11.75 -12.74
N LYS A 98 2.09 11.10 -13.84
CA LYS A 98 3.36 11.40 -14.49
C LYS A 98 3.50 12.84 -14.97
N THR A 99 2.39 13.47 -15.33
CA THR A 99 2.37 14.88 -15.77
C THR A 99 2.56 15.83 -14.59
N HIS A 100 2.01 15.48 -13.42
CA HIS A 100 1.95 16.38 -12.26
C HIS A 100 2.89 15.99 -11.12
N GLY A 101 3.64 14.89 -11.25
CA GLY A 101 4.53 14.41 -10.21
C GLY A 101 3.81 14.05 -8.92
N PHE A 102 4.32 14.61 -7.83
CA PHE A 102 3.96 14.23 -6.48
C PHE A 102 3.64 15.45 -5.63
N ILE A 103 2.87 15.23 -4.58
CA ILE A 103 2.73 16.15 -3.46
C ILE A 103 3.39 15.51 -2.25
N ALA A 104 4.33 16.22 -1.63
CA ALA A 104 4.92 15.84 -0.35
C ALA A 104 4.40 16.75 0.77
N VAL A 105 4.36 16.19 1.97
CA VAL A 105 3.91 16.90 3.17
C VAL A 105 5.06 17.05 4.14
N ASP A 106 5.08 18.21 4.79
CA ASP A 106 6.06 18.65 5.76
C ASP A 106 5.35 18.89 7.10
N ASP A 107 5.68 18.04 8.07
CA ASP A 107 5.03 17.94 9.39
C ASP A 107 5.32 19.15 10.28
N GLU A 108 6.56 19.65 10.28
CA GLU A 108 6.97 20.77 11.12
C GLU A 108 6.43 22.11 10.62
N SER A 109 6.42 22.33 9.30
CA SER A 109 6.11 23.65 8.73
C SER A 109 4.72 23.76 8.11
N SER A 110 3.92 22.67 8.13
CA SER A 110 2.56 22.65 7.57
C SER A 110 2.54 23.01 6.09
N LYS A 111 3.59 22.61 5.35
CA LYS A 111 3.75 22.89 3.93
C LYS A 111 3.35 21.70 3.10
N LEU A 112 2.73 22.01 1.96
CA LEU A 112 2.49 21.05 0.89
C LEU A 112 3.40 21.41 -0.28
N TRP A 113 4.30 20.51 -0.61
CA TRP A 113 5.30 20.68 -1.66
C TRP A 113 4.88 19.94 -2.92
N HIS A 114 4.87 20.61 -4.06
CA HIS A 114 4.82 19.95 -5.36
C HIS A 114 6.23 19.54 -5.76
N ILE A 115 6.43 18.24 -5.94
CA ILE A 115 7.66 17.68 -6.50
C ILE A 115 7.34 17.29 -7.95
N PRO A 116 7.97 17.92 -8.96
CA PRO A 116 7.73 17.55 -10.35
C PRO A 116 8.14 16.09 -10.59
N TYR A 117 7.43 15.40 -11.49
CA TYR A 117 7.83 14.05 -11.89
C TYR A 117 9.23 14.10 -12.49
N PRO A 118 10.17 13.24 -12.07
CA PRO A 118 11.51 13.24 -12.64
C PRO A 118 11.46 12.88 -14.13
N ASP A 119 12.06 13.72 -14.96
CA ASP A 119 12.26 13.42 -16.38
C ASP A 119 13.76 13.19 -16.66
N GLY A 120 14.08 12.01 -17.19
CA GLY A 120 15.42 11.65 -17.64
C GLY A 120 16.51 11.74 -16.56
N ALA A 121 17.60 12.44 -16.89
CA ALA A 121 18.85 12.47 -16.11
C ALA A 121 18.88 13.51 -14.98
N VAL A 122 17.75 14.16 -14.66
CA VAL A 122 17.71 15.22 -13.64
C VAL A 122 17.82 14.60 -12.26
N LEU A 123 18.99 14.67 -11.63
CA LEU A 123 19.22 14.11 -10.28
C LEU A 123 18.73 15.01 -9.15
N ARG A 124 18.55 16.32 -9.38
CA ARG A 124 18.11 17.28 -8.37
C ARG A 124 16.80 17.92 -8.81
N LEU A 125 15.73 17.63 -8.09
CA LEU A 125 14.41 18.17 -8.37
C LEU A 125 14.32 19.61 -7.84
N GLN A 126 13.35 20.36 -8.35
CA GLN A 126 13.04 21.72 -7.90
C GLN A 126 11.60 21.74 -7.37
N PRO A 127 11.39 21.32 -6.10
CA PRO A 127 10.06 21.40 -5.51
C PRO A 127 9.59 22.85 -5.37
N ARG A 128 8.27 23.07 -5.45
CA ARG A 128 7.64 24.37 -5.16
C ARG A 128 6.59 24.23 -4.08
N ILE A 129 6.40 25.25 -3.26
CA ILE A 129 5.32 25.28 -2.27
C ILE A 129 3.99 25.45 -3.00
N LEU A 130 3.04 24.55 -2.74
CA LEU A 130 1.64 24.69 -3.17
C LEU A 130 0.77 25.37 -2.11
N ARG A 131 1.10 25.15 -0.84
CA ARG A 131 0.37 25.70 0.32
C ARG A 131 1.33 25.83 1.51
N GLU A 132 1.16 26.89 2.29
CA GLU A 132 1.94 27.18 3.50
C GLU A 132 1.07 27.97 4.48
N GLY A 133 1.32 27.81 5.79
CA GLY A 133 0.73 28.65 6.83
C GLY A 133 -0.73 28.34 7.16
N ASP A 134 -1.24 27.20 6.70
CA ASP A 134 -2.60 26.76 6.98
C ASP A 134 -2.64 26.06 8.34
N ARG A 135 -3.22 26.73 9.34
CA ARG A 135 -3.25 26.23 10.73
C ARG A 135 -4.08 24.97 10.91
N GLU A 136 -4.92 24.62 9.93
CA GLU A 136 -5.69 23.37 9.95
C GLU A 136 -4.81 22.17 9.57
N LEU A 137 -3.63 22.41 8.99
CA LEU A 137 -2.73 21.41 8.40
C LEU A 137 -1.45 21.22 9.22
N ILE A 138 -1.56 21.09 10.55
CA ILE A 138 -0.43 20.94 11.47
C ILE A 138 -0.15 19.46 11.78
N GLY A 139 1.13 19.08 11.84
CA GLY A 139 1.59 17.75 12.25
C GLY A 139 1.05 16.66 11.32
N LEU A 140 1.25 16.83 10.02
CA LEU A 140 0.72 15.95 8.99
C LEU A 140 1.73 14.85 8.65
N GLU A 141 1.31 13.59 8.76
CA GLU A 141 2.20 12.43 8.54
C GLU A 141 1.72 11.49 7.44
N GLY A 142 0.46 11.62 6.99
CA GLY A 142 -0.06 10.80 5.90
C GLY A 142 -0.67 11.62 4.79
N ALA A 143 -0.44 11.20 3.54
CA ALA A 143 -1.00 11.84 2.36
C ALA A 143 -1.33 10.80 1.29
N THR A 144 -2.45 10.98 0.60
CA THR A 144 -2.84 10.12 -0.52
C THR A 144 -3.69 10.88 -1.53
N TYR A 145 -3.55 10.51 -2.80
CA TYR A 145 -4.37 11.04 -3.88
C TYR A 145 -5.46 10.05 -4.25
N ASP A 146 -6.70 10.51 -4.20
CA ASP A 146 -7.87 9.80 -4.65
C ASP A 146 -8.20 10.26 -6.07
N SER A 147 -7.88 9.42 -7.06
CA SER A 147 -8.08 9.73 -8.48
C SER A 147 -9.56 9.71 -8.90
N GLU A 148 -10.42 8.98 -8.18
CA GLU A 148 -11.86 8.92 -8.45
C GLU A 148 -12.53 10.25 -8.07
N THR A 149 -12.13 10.84 -6.94
CA THR A 149 -12.65 12.13 -6.46
C THR A 149 -11.76 13.32 -6.80
N ARG A 150 -10.61 13.06 -7.45
CA ARG A 150 -9.55 14.04 -7.77
C ARG A 150 -9.17 14.90 -6.56
N SER A 151 -8.97 14.25 -5.43
CA SER A 151 -8.76 14.93 -4.16
C SER A 151 -7.51 14.41 -3.45
N LEU A 152 -6.77 15.34 -2.85
CA LEU A 152 -5.67 15.03 -1.94
C LEU A 152 -6.26 14.92 -0.54
N LEU A 153 -5.99 13.80 0.12
CA LEU A 153 -6.29 13.60 1.53
C LEU A 153 -5.00 13.66 2.33
N VAL A 154 -5.05 14.35 3.46
CA VAL A 154 -3.97 14.38 4.44
C VAL A 154 -4.49 14.07 5.83
N ILE A 155 -3.65 13.48 6.68
CA ILE A 155 -3.99 13.16 8.08
C ILE A 155 -2.96 13.74 9.03
N SER A 156 -3.44 14.31 10.13
CA SER A 156 -2.62 14.75 11.26
C SER A 156 -2.30 13.58 12.20
N GLU A 157 -1.03 13.45 12.62
CA GLU A 157 -0.53 12.38 13.48
C GLU A 157 -1.29 12.32 14.80
N GLU A 158 -1.26 13.43 15.54
CA GLU A 158 -1.72 13.51 16.92
C GLU A 158 -3.24 13.51 17.00
N THR A 159 -3.88 14.25 16.10
CA THR A 159 -5.33 14.45 16.14
C THR A 159 -6.07 13.38 15.34
N GLY A 160 -5.46 12.76 14.33
CA GLY A 160 -6.17 11.91 13.37
C GLY A 160 -7.17 12.69 12.51
N ALA A 161 -7.09 14.02 12.47
CA ALA A 161 -7.93 14.86 11.62
C ALA A 161 -7.58 14.62 10.14
N VAL A 162 -8.58 14.28 9.34
CA VAL A 162 -8.43 14.06 7.89
C VAL A 162 -8.98 15.25 7.15
N HIS A 163 -8.13 15.90 6.37
CA HIS A 163 -8.51 17.01 5.50
C HIS A 163 -8.50 16.57 4.04
N GLU A 164 -9.44 17.11 3.27
CA GLU A 164 -9.55 16.89 1.83
C GLU A 164 -9.38 18.22 1.08
N MET A 165 -8.58 18.19 0.02
CA MET A 165 -8.38 19.32 -0.89
C MET A 165 -8.62 18.85 -2.32
N THR A 166 -9.49 19.54 -3.05
CA THR A 166 -9.64 19.27 -4.48
C THR A 166 -8.34 19.59 -5.22
N VAL A 167 -7.84 18.65 -6.00
CA VAL A 167 -6.70 18.86 -6.88
C VAL A 167 -7.22 19.37 -8.22
N ARG A 168 -6.70 20.52 -8.66
CA ARG A 168 -7.08 21.14 -9.92
C ARG A 168 -5.85 21.33 -10.80
N ASP A 169 -6.11 21.28 -12.09
CA ASP A 169 -5.13 21.53 -13.14
C ASP A 169 -5.68 22.59 -14.11
N PRO A 170 -5.82 23.85 -13.69
CA PRO A 170 -6.04 24.94 -14.63
C PRO A 170 -4.78 25.12 -15.49
N GLU A 171 -4.93 24.95 -16.80
CA GLU A 171 -3.90 25.32 -17.79
C GLU A 171 -2.56 24.57 -17.66
N GLY A 172 -2.54 23.36 -17.07
CA GLY A 172 -1.33 22.56 -16.88
C GLY A 172 -0.62 22.81 -15.55
N GLU A 173 -1.14 23.69 -14.69
CA GLU A 173 -0.60 23.97 -13.37
C GLU A 173 -1.38 23.30 -12.25
N LEU A 174 -0.71 22.41 -11.52
CA LEU A 174 -1.25 21.79 -10.32
C LEU A 174 -1.54 22.84 -9.23
N THR A 175 -2.79 22.89 -8.78
CA THR A 175 -3.26 23.75 -7.68
C THR A 175 -4.15 22.97 -6.71
N LEU A 176 -4.23 23.44 -5.46
CA LEU A 176 -5.05 22.85 -4.40
C LEU A 176 -6.17 23.80 -3.99
N GLY A 177 -7.39 23.27 -3.87
CA GLY A 177 -8.50 23.96 -3.22
C GLY A 177 -8.22 24.23 -1.73
N PRO A 178 -9.12 24.97 -1.04
CA PRO A 178 -9.03 25.11 0.42
C PRO A 178 -9.18 23.73 1.10
N PRO A 179 -8.50 23.48 2.23
CA PRO A 179 -8.72 22.27 3.00
C PRO A 179 -10.15 22.24 3.53
N ARG A 180 -10.73 21.05 3.53
CA ARG A 180 -12.01 20.76 4.14
C ARG A 180 -11.83 19.61 5.11
N LEU A 181 -12.11 19.85 6.39
CA LEU A 181 -12.15 18.78 7.38
C LEU A 181 -13.21 17.74 6.98
N LEU A 182 -12.78 16.52 6.71
CA LEU A 182 -13.67 15.38 6.47
C LEU A 182 -14.18 14.80 7.78
N GLY A 183 -13.33 14.81 8.81
CA GLY A 183 -13.61 14.28 10.12
C GLY A 183 -12.32 13.83 10.80
N GLN A 184 -12.46 12.99 11.83
CA GLN A 184 -11.36 12.57 12.67
C GLN A 184 -11.40 11.04 12.80
N LEU A 185 -10.27 10.38 12.55
CA LEU A 185 -10.14 8.95 12.80
C LEU A 185 -10.07 8.68 14.31
N PRO A 186 -10.67 7.57 14.79
CA PRO A 186 -10.58 7.21 16.21
C PRO A 186 -9.13 6.95 16.60
N LYS A 187 -8.73 7.31 17.83
CA LYS A 187 -7.38 7.00 18.30
C LYS A 187 -7.25 5.48 18.53
N LEU A 188 -6.26 4.83 17.90
CA LEU A 188 -6.07 3.37 17.96
C LEU A 188 -5.16 2.91 19.13
N GLY A 189 -4.64 3.84 19.93
CA GLY A 189 -3.71 3.55 21.02
C GLY A 189 -3.83 4.49 22.22
N THR A 190 -3.24 4.09 23.34
CA THR A 190 -3.28 4.85 24.60
C THR A 190 -2.01 5.66 24.88
N ARG A 191 -0.94 5.45 24.09
CA ARG A 191 0.32 6.19 24.24
C ARG A 191 0.17 7.60 23.66
N ALA A 192 0.83 8.56 24.30
CA ALA A 192 0.80 9.96 23.89
C ALA A 192 1.65 10.23 22.63
N ASN A 193 2.81 9.57 22.51
CA ASN A 193 3.85 9.90 21.50
C ASN A 193 3.85 8.95 20.30
N LYS A 194 2.67 8.45 19.89
CA LYS A 194 2.53 7.58 18.72
C LYS A 194 1.18 7.87 18.09
N GLY A 195 1.16 8.19 16.81
CA GLY A 195 -0.07 8.49 16.09
C GLY A 195 -0.16 7.79 14.75
N TYR A 196 -0.84 8.47 13.83
CA TYR A 196 -1.04 8.01 12.47
C TYR A 196 0.10 8.46 11.57
N GLU A 197 0.81 7.54 10.94
CA GLU A 197 2.01 7.84 10.12
C GLU A 197 1.77 7.70 8.62
N GLY A 198 0.57 7.28 8.21
CA GLY A 198 0.35 7.00 6.80
C GLY A 198 -1.10 6.79 6.46
N LEU A 199 -1.43 7.14 5.23
CA LEU A 199 -2.78 7.18 4.73
C LEU A 199 -2.78 6.72 3.27
N THR A 200 -3.74 5.87 2.90
CA THR A 200 -3.95 5.51 1.49
C THR A 200 -5.40 5.18 1.21
N VAL A 201 -5.84 5.41 -0.03
CA VAL A 201 -7.15 4.97 -0.51
C VAL A 201 -7.03 3.62 -1.20
N LEU A 202 -7.83 2.65 -0.75
CA LEU A 202 -8.12 1.44 -1.51
C LEU A 202 -9.37 1.71 -2.35
N PRO A 203 -9.25 1.88 -3.68
CA PRO A 203 -10.38 2.22 -4.52
C PRO A 203 -11.43 1.10 -4.55
N ALA A 204 -12.69 1.48 -4.79
CA ALA A 204 -13.81 0.55 -4.85
C ALA A 204 -13.58 -0.58 -5.87
N SER A 205 -12.96 -0.26 -7.00
CA SER A 205 -12.62 -1.20 -8.07
C SER A 205 -11.62 -2.29 -7.66
N LYS A 206 -10.86 -2.09 -6.57
CA LYS A 206 -9.87 -3.03 -6.05
C LYS A 206 -10.23 -3.60 -4.68
N ALA A 207 -11.23 -3.03 -4.02
CA ALA A 207 -11.72 -3.54 -2.75
C ALA A 207 -12.51 -4.85 -2.93
N PRO A 208 -12.28 -5.89 -2.10
CA PRO A 208 -12.96 -7.20 -2.23
C PRO A 208 -14.49 -7.19 -2.12
N ASP A 209 -15.08 -6.12 -1.61
CA ASP A 209 -16.54 -5.94 -1.51
C ASP A 209 -17.07 -4.78 -2.38
N GLY A 210 -16.24 -4.21 -3.26
CA GLY A 210 -16.62 -3.11 -4.14
C GLY A 210 -16.77 -1.75 -3.48
N ARG A 211 -16.34 -1.57 -2.21
CA ARG A 211 -16.45 -0.30 -1.49
C ARG A 211 -15.08 0.33 -1.26
N ALA A 212 -14.95 1.60 -1.63
CA ALA A 212 -13.73 2.36 -1.40
C ALA A 212 -13.45 2.51 0.10
N ARG A 213 -12.18 2.42 0.47
CA ARG A 213 -11.73 2.50 1.86
C ARG A 213 -10.59 3.46 2.03
N LEU A 214 -10.56 4.08 3.19
CA LEU A 214 -9.39 4.76 3.69
C LEU A 214 -8.65 3.81 4.64
N LEU A 215 -7.40 3.53 4.32
CA LEU A 215 -6.50 2.73 5.14
C LEU A 215 -5.52 3.69 5.81
N ALA A 216 -5.35 3.55 7.13
CA ALA A 216 -4.41 4.36 7.89
C ALA A 216 -3.52 3.46 8.74
N VAL A 217 -2.21 3.71 8.76
CA VAL A 217 -1.26 2.97 9.59
C VAL A 217 -1.02 3.71 10.91
N TYR A 218 -0.86 2.95 11.98
CA TYR A 218 -0.55 3.45 13.31
C TYR A 218 0.80 2.87 13.77
N GLU A 219 1.77 3.73 14.06
CA GLU A 219 3.14 3.35 14.41
C GLU A 219 3.21 2.57 15.73
N GLY A 220 2.37 2.98 16.68
CA GLY A 220 2.49 2.62 18.09
C GLY A 220 2.27 1.15 18.37
N PHE A 221 2.73 0.67 19.54
CA PHE A 221 2.52 -0.72 19.93
C PHE A 221 1.11 -0.95 20.51
N PRO A 222 0.34 -1.93 19.99
CA PRO A 222 0.69 -2.79 18.85
C PRO A 222 0.43 -2.10 17.51
N ARG A 223 1.35 -2.29 16.54
CA ARG A 223 1.25 -1.76 15.17
C ARG A 223 -0.03 -2.26 14.51
N ARG A 224 -0.80 -1.35 13.90
CA ARG A 224 -2.11 -1.66 13.34
C ARG A 224 -2.37 -0.90 12.05
N ILE A 225 -3.35 -1.41 11.30
CA ILE A 225 -3.97 -0.71 10.18
C ILE A 225 -5.44 -0.48 10.53
N GLY A 226 -5.86 0.78 10.54
CA GLY A 226 -7.26 1.16 10.57
C GLY A 226 -7.87 1.02 9.18
N VAL A 227 -9.05 0.40 9.11
CA VAL A 227 -9.86 0.30 7.89
C VAL A 227 -11.11 1.14 8.11
N HIS A 228 -11.28 2.15 7.28
CA HIS A 228 -12.37 3.12 7.40
C HIS A 228 -13.16 3.20 6.10
N ASP A 229 -14.46 3.43 6.22
CA ASP A 229 -15.27 3.83 5.08
C ASP A 229 -14.74 5.17 4.53
N ARG A 230 -14.46 5.23 3.23
CA ARG A 230 -13.81 6.40 2.61
C ARG A 230 -14.66 7.68 2.71
N ALA A 231 -15.98 7.57 2.66
CA ALA A 231 -16.88 8.72 2.61
C ALA A 231 -17.22 9.26 4.01
N THR A 232 -17.41 8.36 4.98
CA THR A 232 -17.88 8.68 6.33
C THR A 232 -16.78 8.64 7.39
N LEU A 233 -15.60 8.11 7.06
CA LEU A 233 -14.48 7.83 7.97
C LEU A 233 -14.81 6.86 9.11
N ARG A 234 -15.99 6.23 9.08
CA ARG A 234 -16.41 5.27 10.09
C ARG A 234 -15.45 4.08 10.09
N ALA A 235 -14.90 3.76 11.25
CA ALA A 235 -14.08 2.57 11.43
C ALA A 235 -14.90 1.30 11.12
N GLU A 236 -14.40 0.51 10.17
CA GLU A 236 -14.92 -0.80 9.81
C GLU A 236 -14.15 -1.93 10.49
N ALA A 237 -12.82 -1.77 10.64
CA ALA A 237 -11.98 -2.73 11.35
C ALA A 237 -10.63 -2.14 11.76
N GLU A 238 -9.99 -2.84 12.69
CA GLU A 238 -8.57 -2.69 13.00
C GLU A 238 -7.87 -4.01 12.70
N ILE A 239 -6.78 -3.96 11.95
CA ILE A 239 -6.01 -5.13 11.57
C ILE A 239 -4.69 -5.12 12.34
N THR A 240 -4.49 -6.14 13.16
CA THR A 240 -3.17 -6.47 13.71
C THR A 240 -2.30 -7.05 12.61
N LEU A 241 -1.05 -6.60 12.53
CA LEU A 241 -0.10 -7.15 11.57
C LEU A 241 0.11 -8.65 11.82
N PRO A 242 0.11 -9.51 10.78
CA PRO A 242 0.47 -10.91 10.93
C PRO A 242 1.94 -11.03 11.37
N PRO A 243 2.33 -12.09 12.10
CA PRO A 243 3.68 -12.24 12.66
C PRO A 243 4.80 -12.08 11.63
N GLU A 244 4.57 -12.53 10.39
CA GLU A 244 5.52 -12.42 9.28
C GLU A 244 5.86 -10.96 8.95
N ILE A 245 4.86 -10.07 8.94
CA ILE A 245 5.06 -8.64 8.72
C ILE A 245 5.60 -7.99 9.99
N GLN A 246 5.03 -8.33 11.16
CA GLN A 246 5.41 -7.73 12.44
C GLN A 246 6.89 -7.96 12.81
N ASN A 247 7.47 -9.10 12.42
CA ASN A 247 8.87 -9.45 12.65
C ASN A 247 9.83 -8.75 11.67
N ARG A 248 9.33 -8.18 10.58
CA ARG A 248 10.12 -7.50 9.53
C ARG A 248 10.01 -5.98 9.62
N LEU A 249 8.83 -5.47 9.96
CA LEU A 249 8.58 -4.05 10.15
C LEU A 249 8.68 -3.71 11.64
N LYS A 250 9.68 -2.89 11.98
CA LYS A 250 9.95 -2.49 13.37
C LYS A 250 8.97 -1.42 13.86
N ASP A 251 8.50 -0.61 12.94
CA ASP A 251 7.56 0.51 13.04
C ASP A 251 6.59 0.44 11.82
N LEU A 252 5.74 1.45 11.66
CA LEU A 252 4.99 1.70 10.42
C LEU A 252 5.06 3.20 10.14
N SER A 253 5.88 3.60 9.17
CA SER A 253 6.06 5.02 8.79
C SER A 253 5.26 5.43 7.55
N GLY A 254 4.66 4.48 6.83
CA GLY A 254 3.92 4.83 5.62
C GLY A 254 3.15 3.66 5.02
N CYS A 255 2.18 3.98 4.15
CA CYS A 255 1.45 2.99 3.38
C CYS A 255 0.98 3.53 2.03
N ALA A 256 0.85 2.64 1.05
CA ALA A 256 0.32 2.97 -0.28
C ALA A 256 -0.41 1.76 -0.86
N VAL A 257 -1.38 2.02 -1.75
CA VAL A 257 -2.05 0.96 -2.52
C VAL A 257 -1.56 1.03 -3.95
N ASP A 258 -1.17 -0.12 -4.50
CA ASP A 258 -0.92 -0.24 -5.93
C ASP A 258 -2.24 -0.12 -6.70
N PRO A 259 -2.42 0.89 -7.57
CA PRO A 259 -3.67 1.11 -8.28
C PRO A 259 -4.01 0.00 -9.28
N ALA A 260 -3.02 -0.76 -9.77
CA ALA A 260 -3.24 -1.84 -10.71
C ALA A 260 -3.73 -3.12 -10.01
N THR A 261 -3.12 -3.48 -8.88
CA THR A 261 -3.35 -4.77 -8.20
C THR A 261 -4.25 -4.67 -6.97
N GLY A 262 -4.36 -3.49 -6.36
CA GLY A 262 -5.00 -3.31 -5.05
C GLY A 262 -4.15 -3.79 -3.87
N HIS A 263 -2.90 -4.20 -4.11
CA HIS A 263 -1.99 -4.63 -3.05
C HIS A 263 -1.63 -3.45 -2.15
N LEU A 264 -1.57 -3.71 -0.85
CA LEU A 264 -1.13 -2.76 0.16
C LEU A 264 0.39 -2.89 0.35
N LEU A 265 1.09 -1.78 0.23
CA LEU A 265 2.48 -1.63 0.62
C LEU A 265 2.54 -0.94 1.98
N LEU A 266 3.40 -1.45 2.85
CA LEU A 266 3.67 -0.94 4.20
C LEU A 266 5.17 -0.63 4.30
N LEU A 267 5.49 0.54 4.84
CA LEU A 267 6.87 1.01 5.03
C LEU A 267 7.23 1.01 6.53
N SER A 268 8.49 0.72 6.81
CA SER A 268 9.10 0.85 8.13
C SER A 268 10.39 1.65 7.97
N ASP A 269 10.48 2.78 8.67
CA ASP A 269 11.66 3.64 8.67
C ASP A 269 12.83 2.98 9.41
N GLU A 270 12.53 2.36 10.56
CA GLU A 270 13.53 1.77 11.42
C GLU A 270 14.15 0.52 10.80
N ALA A 271 13.34 -0.29 10.10
CA ALA A 271 13.79 -1.48 9.40
C ALA A 271 14.23 -1.21 7.95
N ARG A 272 13.91 -0.04 7.39
CA ARG A 272 14.10 0.30 5.96
C ARG A 272 13.56 -0.80 5.05
N THR A 273 12.37 -1.28 5.36
CA THR A 273 11.78 -2.45 4.73
C THR A 273 10.38 -2.10 4.23
N LEU A 274 10.07 -2.55 3.03
CA LEU A 274 8.72 -2.57 2.48
C LEU A 274 8.14 -3.98 2.63
N ALA A 275 6.90 -4.07 3.12
CA ALA A 275 6.09 -5.27 3.02
C ALA A 275 4.97 -5.05 1.99
N GLU A 276 4.79 -6.01 1.09
CA GLU A 276 3.63 -6.06 0.19
C GLU A 276 2.65 -7.10 0.73
N ALA A 277 1.36 -6.74 0.80
CA ALA A 277 0.32 -7.58 1.36
C ALA A 277 -1.01 -7.42 0.61
N LEU A 278 -1.82 -8.48 0.62
CA LEU A 278 -3.20 -8.44 0.14
C LEU A 278 -4.16 -8.22 1.33
N LEU A 279 -5.11 -7.30 1.17
CA LEU A 279 -6.20 -7.10 2.13
C LEU A 279 -7.37 -8.02 1.78
N VAL A 280 -7.73 -8.94 2.68
CA VAL A 280 -8.82 -9.92 2.45
C VAL A 280 -9.88 -9.86 3.55
N PRO A 281 -11.17 -10.01 3.20
CA PRO A 281 -12.26 -9.98 4.19
C PRO A 281 -12.29 -11.29 5.00
N LYS A 282 -12.44 -11.18 6.31
CA LYS A 282 -12.86 -12.28 7.18
C LYS A 282 -14.39 -12.39 7.10
N ARG A 283 -14.90 -13.59 6.85
CA ARG A 283 -16.35 -13.84 6.76
C ARG A 283 -16.76 -14.91 7.77
N GLN A 284 -17.93 -14.73 8.38
CA GLN A 284 -18.59 -15.80 9.14
C GLN A 284 -19.52 -16.58 8.21
N GLY A 285 -19.10 -17.79 7.84
CA GLY A 285 -19.85 -18.67 6.94
C GLY A 285 -19.24 -18.76 5.53
N VAL A 286 -19.98 -19.41 4.63
CA VAL A 286 -19.51 -19.76 3.28
C VAL A 286 -20.23 -18.91 2.23
N GLY A 287 -19.49 -18.42 1.23
CA GLY A 287 -19.99 -17.65 0.09
C GLY A 287 -19.79 -16.13 0.17
N ARG A 288 -19.90 -15.42 -0.96
CA ARG A 288 -19.82 -13.95 -1.05
C ARG A 288 -20.96 -13.24 -0.28
N ALA A 289 -22.06 -13.94 -0.05
CA ALA A 289 -23.19 -13.46 0.73
C ALA A 289 -22.95 -13.54 2.26
N ALA A 290 -21.93 -14.29 2.71
CA ALA A 290 -21.59 -14.36 4.13
C ALA A 290 -21.10 -12.98 4.61
N PRO A 291 -21.61 -12.47 5.75
CA PRO A 291 -21.27 -11.15 6.24
C PRO A 291 -19.76 -11.03 6.48
N VAL A 292 -19.18 -9.89 6.07
CA VAL A 292 -17.80 -9.53 6.42
C VAL A 292 -17.79 -9.21 7.92
N THR A 293 -17.03 -9.99 8.68
CA THR A 293 -16.89 -9.85 10.13
C THR A 293 -15.56 -9.22 10.54
N GLY A 294 -14.71 -8.91 9.56
CA GLY A 294 -13.44 -8.23 9.77
C GLY A 294 -12.55 -8.31 8.54
N TRP A 295 -11.28 -7.96 8.71
CA TRP A 295 -10.27 -7.96 7.66
C TRP A 295 -8.98 -8.61 8.16
N GLN A 296 -8.14 -9.08 7.24
CA GLN A 296 -6.77 -9.52 7.51
C GLN A 296 -5.84 -9.18 6.36
N LEU A 297 -4.54 -9.15 6.66
CA LEU A 297 -3.49 -9.10 5.66
C LEU A 297 -2.94 -10.49 5.37
N VAL A 298 -2.69 -10.74 4.09
CA VAL A 298 -1.94 -11.89 3.59
C VAL A 298 -0.61 -11.37 3.04
N PRO A 299 0.54 -11.70 3.66
CA PRO A 299 1.85 -11.23 3.19
C PRO A 299 2.17 -11.79 1.79
N LEU A 300 2.61 -10.93 0.88
CA LEU A 300 2.99 -11.28 -0.49
C LEU A 300 4.50 -11.26 -0.69
N GLY A 301 5.18 -10.26 -0.11
CA GLY A 301 6.61 -10.07 -0.31
C GLY A 301 7.23 -9.03 0.61
N PHE A 302 8.57 -9.00 0.62
CA PHE A 302 9.36 -8.03 1.36
C PHE A 302 10.49 -7.51 0.48
N SER A 303 10.80 -6.22 0.60
CA SER A 303 11.93 -5.59 -0.08
C SER A 303 12.68 -4.69 0.88
N GLU A 304 14.01 -4.83 0.94
CA GLU A 304 14.86 -3.94 1.73
C GLU A 304 15.26 -2.73 0.88
N LEU A 305 15.23 -1.55 1.49
CA LEU A 305 15.72 -0.32 0.88
C LEU A 305 17.26 -0.28 0.98
N PRO A 306 17.94 0.35 0.00
CA PRO A 306 19.39 0.46 0.02
C PRO A 306 19.89 1.25 1.23
N PRO A 307 21.19 1.17 1.56
CA PRO A 307 21.79 2.11 2.50
C PRO A 307 21.69 3.56 2.00
N SER A 308 21.85 4.51 2.93
CA SER A 308 22.00 5.94 2.59
C SER A 308 23.26 6.18 1.76
N LEU A 309 23.21 7.19 0.89
CA LEU A 309 24.39 7.68 0.17
C LEU A 309 25.10 8.84 0.88
N THR A 310 24.52 9.37 1.95
CA THR A 310 25.10 10.46 2.75
C THR A 310 25.59 9.94 4.09
N LYS A 311 26.15 10.82 4.92
CA LYS A 311 26.49 10.49 6.31
C LYS A 311 25.24 10.29 7.18
N ASN A 312 24.10 10.83 6.75
CA ASN A 312 22.85 10.71 7.47
C ASN A 312 22.21 9.34 7.18
N ARG A 313 21.43 8.84 8.14
CA ARG A 313 20.69 7.59 7.97
C ARG A 313 19.60 7.77 6.90
N LEU A 314 19.36 6.74 6.10
CA LEU A 314 18.18 6.70 5.25
C LEU A 314 16.97 6.49 6.16
N GLN A 315 16.10 7.48 6.21
CA GLN A 315 14.89 7.50 7.02
C GLN A 315 13.70 7.65 6.07
N PRO A 316 13.12 6.54 5.62
CA PRO A 316 12.04 6.53 4.64
C PRO A 316 10.69 6.75 5.34
N GLU A 317 9.99 7.80 4.92
CA GLU A 317 8.75 8.28 5.56
C GLU A 317 7.60 8.26 4.54
N GLY A 318 7.73 9.00 3.43
CA GLY A 318 6.70 9.03 2.39
C GLY A 318 6.72 7.78 1.49
N LEU A 319 5.55 7.21 1.21
CA LEU A 319 5.37 6.10 0.28
C LEU A 319 4.23 6.36 -0.71
N SER A 320 4.47 6.13 -2.00
CA SER A 320 3.40 6.16 -3.01
C SER A 320 3.64 5.14 -4.13
N VAL A 321 2.61 4.86 -4.91
CA VAL A 321 2.69 4.05 -6.14
C VAL A 321 2.11 4.88 -7.27
N ASP A 322 2.84 4.99 -8.38
CA ASP A 322 2.34 5.71 -9.56
C ASP A 322 1.42 4.84 -10.43
N ASP A 323 0.91 5.43 -11.49
CA ASP A 323 0.02 4.78 -12.47
C ASP A 323 0.70 3.67 -13.29
N GLU A 324 2.03 3.61 -13.31
CA GLU A 324 2.80 2.52 -13.90
C GLU A 324 3.09 1.37 -12.93
N GLY A 325 2.71 1.52 -11.66
CA GLY A 325 2.98 0.55 -10.61
C GLY A 325 4.43 0.61 -10.10
N ASP A 326 5.17 1.67 -10.40
CA ASP A 326 6.46 1.93 -9.77
C ASP A 326 6.23 2.50 -8.36
N VAL A 327 7.06 2.05 -7.42
CA VAL A 327 6.97 2.43 -6.01
C VAL A 327 7.93 3.59 -5.75
N TRP A 328 7.42 4.64 -5.14
CA TRP A 328 8.17 5.85 -4.84
C TRP A 328 8.29 6.03 -3.33
N VAL A 329 9.52 6.22 -2.85
CA VAL A 329 9.82 6.39 -1.42
C VAL A 329 10.51 7.72 -1.21
N LEU A 330 9.93 8.57 -0.38
CA LEU A 330 10.49 9.83 0.08
C LEU A 330 11.29 9.59 1.35
N THR A 331 12.47 10.20 1.45
CA THR A 331 13.38 9.98 2.57
C THR A 331 13.83 11.30 3.19
N GLU A 332 13.65 11.43 4.50
CA GLU A 332 13.97 12.63 5.26
C GLU A 332 15.50 12.78 5.42
N GLY A 333 16.16 11.76 5.96
CA GLY A 333 17.55 11.88 6.40
C GLY A 333 18.57 12.23 5.31
N ASP A 334 18.39 11.77 4.07
CA ASP A 334 19.21 12.16 2.92
C ASP A 334 18.44 12.94 1.83
N GLN A 335 17.23 13.40 2.17
CA GLN A 335 16.39 14.28 1.36
C GLN A 335 16.22 13.79 -0.08
N SER A 336 15.89 12.51 -0.23
CA SER A 336 15.84 11.86 -1.53
C SER A 336 14.47 11.28 -1.85
N LEU A 337 14.18 11.18 -3.15
CA LEU A 337 13.06 10.46 -3.70
C LEU A 337 13.61 9.25 -4.45
N LEU A 338 13.27 8.05 -3.99
CA LEU A 338 13.68 6.79 -4.58
C LEU A 338 12.58 6.27 -5.50
N ARG A 339 12.97 5.81 -6.70
CA ARG A 339 12.10 5.01 -7.56
C ARG A 339 12.49 3.55 -7.44
N LEU A 340 11.51 2.72 -7.11
CA LEU A 340 11.63 1.28 -7.01
C LEU A 340 10.76 0.62 -8.07
N ARG A 341 11.33 -0.35 -8.77
CA ARG A 341 10.62 -1.11 -9.79
C ARG A 341 10.54 -2.58 -9.42
N ARG A 342 9.39 -3.19 -9.71
CA ARG A 342 9.22 -4.65 -9.62
C ARG A 342 10.13 -5.33 -10.64
N SER A 343 10.98 -6.22 -10.17
CA SER A 343 11.84 -7.07 -10.97
C SER A 343 10.94 -8.01 -11.76
N VAL A 344 10.84 -7.80 -13.07
CA VAL A 344 10.15 -8.75 -13.95
C VAL A 344 10.96 -10.03 -13.91
N SER A 345 10.39 -11.09 -13.34
CA SER A 345 10.97 -12.42 -13.41
C SER A 345 10.95 -12.86 -14.87
N SER A 346 12.05 -12.67 -15.60
CA SER A 346 12.23 -13.20 -16.95
C SER A 346 12.30 -14.73 -16.95
#